data_AF-A0A9P6SYL5-F1
#
_entry.id   AF-A0A9P6SYL5-F1
#
_cell.length_a   1.000
_cell.length_b   1.000
_cell.length_c   1.000
_cell.angle_alpha   90.00
_cell.angle_beta   90.00
_cell.angle_gamma   90.00
#
_symmetry.space_group_name_H-M   'P 1'
#
loop_
_entity.id
_entity.type
_entity.pdbx_description
1 polymer ?
#
loop_
_entity_poly.entity_id
_entity_poly.type
_entity_poly.pdbx_seq_one_letter_code
_entity_poly.pdbx_strand_id
1 'polypeptide(L)'
;MKTKIKYAKDKYIKARDMARKTIEGDTDGVMLRDRMLAECPHFDRFHAIYVGNVSVNPSPPRNSNSLSDDDAQDSSEPEEETSDIEILDNSEVVNGKARADTPQSSERPLSKRRKGNDRYAAEQESIDTSLQKIADKVQGHQPLASQHLESLLRRELALEEREREWMNRILKADEDRRQALKDERSDFKAEMEDGRARLARLRKEIDNERERLDKEIDEKRERFRKEIEAGREELMKEREELKKEKEELKKEKEEFKEKVAAFQKTRDATMFVTVRRKDVQLSLVEDDQV
;
A
#
# COMPACT_ATOMS: atom_id res chain seq x y z
N MET A 1 19.28 2.58 -1.68
CA MET A 1 18.55 2.10 -0.48
C MET A 1 17.04 1.93 -0.69
N LYS A 2 16.34 2.86 -1.35
CA LYS A 2 14.87 2.82 -1.53
C LYS A 2 14.33 1.54 -2.20
N THR A 3 15.08 0.95 -3.11
CA THR A 3 14.70 -0.29 -3.83
C THR A 3 14.69 -1.54 -2.94
N LYS A 4 15.61 -1.64 -1.97
CA LYS A 4 15.70 -2.79 -1.05
C LYS A 4 14.55 -2.80 -0.03
N ILE A 5 14.13 -1.61 0.41
CA ILE A 5 13.00 -1.43 1.34
C ILE A 5 11.68 -1.77 0.64
N LYS A 6 11.50 -1.33 -0.62
CA LYS A 6 10.32 -1.68 -1.43
C LYS A 6 10.20 -3.19 -1.62
N TYR A 7 11.30 -3.84 -2.02
CA TYR A 7 11.33 -5.30 -2.19
C TYR A 7 10.95 -6.07 -0.91
N ALA A 8 11.47 -5.65 0.25
CA ALA A 8 11.12 -6.28 1.53
C ALA A 8 9.65 -6.09 1.92
N LYS A 9 9.10 -4.90 1.65
CA LYS A 9 7.68 -4.58 1.91
C LYS A 9 6.75 -5.40 1.01
N ASP A 10 7.07 -5.53 -0.28
CA ASP A 10 6.27 -6.30 -1.23
C ASP A 10 6.24 -7.79 -0.86
N LYS A 11 7.38 -8.35 -0.43
CA LYS A 11 7.47 -9.73 0.06
C LYS A 11 6.65 -9.96 1.33
N TYR A 12 6.67 -9.00 2.27
CA TYR A 12 5.85 -9.06 3.48
C TYR A 12 4.35 -8.99 3.16
N ILE A 13 3.92 -8.08 2.28
CA ILE A 13 2.51 -7.96 1.86
C ILE A 13 2.03 -9.27 1.23
N LYS A 14 2.84 -9.85 0.33
CA LYS A 14 2.52 -11.13 -0.31
C LYS A 14 2.36 -12.27 0.70
N ALA A 15 3.25 -12.36 1.69
CA ALA A 15 3.14 -13.36 2.77
C ALA A 15 1.90 -13.15 3.65
N ARG A 16 1.54 -11.90 3.95
CA ARG A 16 0.33 -11.57 4.73
C ARG A 16 -0.95 -11.91 3.97
N ASP A 17 -0.99 -11.65 2.68
CA ASP A 17 -2.16 -11.92 1.85
C ASP A 17 -2.37 -13.43 1.64
N MET A 18 -1.30 -14.23 1.62
CA MET A 18 -1.39 -15.69 1.70
C MET A 18 -2.07 -16.12 3.01
N ALA A 19 -1.71 -15.53 4.14
CA ALA A 19 -2.32 -15.84 5.44
C ALA A 19 -3.81 -15.51 5.49
N ARG A 20 -4.23 -14.39 4.88
CA ARG A 20 -5.65 -14.01 4.82
C ARG A 20 -6.49 -14.97 3.99
N LYS A 21 -5.96 -15.44 2.86
CA LYS A 21 -6.67 -16.37 1.97
C LYS A 21 -6.85 -17.78 2.55
N THR A 22 -5.98 -18.19 3.47
CA THR A 22 -6.07 -19.50 4.14
C THR A 22 -6.88 -19.49 5.44
N ILE A 23 -7.12 -18.32 6.05
CA ILE A 23 -8.06 -18.22 7.19
C ILE A 23 -9.51 -18.51 6.75
N GLU A 24 -9.82 -18.38 5.45
CA GLU A 24 -11.12 -18.74 4.87
C GLU A 24 -11.24 -20.24 4.48
N GLY A 25 -10.20 -21.05 4.67
CA GLY A 25 -10.18 -22.46 4.25
C GLY A 25 -9.29 -23.35 5.12
N ASP A 26 -9.96 -24.24 5.85
CA ASP A 26 -9.48 -25.30 6.75
C ASP A 26 -8.18 -26.00 6.31
N THR A 27 -7.03 -25.38 6.59
CA THR A 27 -5.70 -25.96 6.32
C THR A 27 -4.73 -25.64 7.45
N ASP A 28 -4.04 -26.69 7.90
CA ASP A 28 -3.14 -26.72 9.06
C ASP A 28 -2.21 -25.50 9.16
N GLY A 29 -2.38 -24.70 10.21
CA GLY A 29 -1.65 -23.44 10.43
C GLY A 29 -0.12 -23.57 10.47
N VAL A 30 0.43 -24.77 10.67
CA VAL A 30 1.87 -25.05 10.65
C VAL A 30 2.42 -24.97 9.22
N MET A 31 1.73 -25.56 8.24
CA MET A 31 2.13 -25.54 6.82
C MET A 31 2.02 -24.16 6.19
N LEU A 32 1.11 -23.33 6.71
CA LEU A 32 0.95 -21.94 6.29
C LEU A 32 2.13 -21.08 6.74
N ARG A 33 2.56 -21.23 8.00
CA ARG A 33 3.67 -20.46 8.57
C ARG A 33 4.98 -20.72 7.84
N ASP A 34 5.26 -21.98 7.49
CA ASP A 34 6.47 -22.34 6.75
C ASP A 34 6.47 -21.75 5.33
N ARG A 35 5.32 -21.71 4.65
CA ARG A 35 5.19 -21.03 3.34
C ARG A 35 5.37 -19.51 3.45
N MET A 36 4.89 -18.90 4.54
CA MET A 36 5.06 -17.47 4.77
C MET A 36 6.52 -17.10 5.06
N LEU A 37 7.23 -17.92 5.83
CA LEU A 37 8.65 -17.75 6.12
C LEU A 37 9.53 -18.04 4.89
N ALA A 38 9.12 -18.95 4.00
CA ALA A 38 9.80 -19.17 2.73
C ALA A 38 9.71 -17.96 1.79
N GLU A 39 8.57 -17.26 1.75
CA GLU A 39 8.40 -16.05 0.93
C GLU A 39 9.04 -14.82 1.60
N CYS A 40 8.98 -14.72 2.94
CA CYS A 40 9.59 -13.66 3.73
C CYS A 40 10.28 -14.23 4.99
N PRO A 41 11.60 -14.47 4.95
CA PRO A 41 12.33 -15.05 6.09
C PRO A 41 12.31 -14.20 7.37
N HIS A 42 11.96 -12.92 7.25
CA HIS A 42 11.81 -11.99 8.37
C HIS A 42 10.35 -11.61 8.63
N PHE A 43 9.40 -12.45 8.21
CA PHE A 43 7.97 -12.18 8.32
C PHE A 43 7.57 -11.76 9.74
N ASP A 44 7.96 -12.51 10.77
CA ASP A 44 7.60 -12.23 12.17
C ASP A 44 8.12 -10.86 12.62
N ARG A 45 9.34 -10.51 12.23
CA ARG A 45 9.96 -9.21 12.55
C ARG A 45 9.25 -8.06 11.85
N PHE A 46 8.89 -8.23 10.57
CA PHE A 46 8.13 -7.23 9.84
C PHE A 46 6.68 -7.15 10.32
N HIS A 47 6.07 -8.26 10.70
CA HIS A 47 4.71 -8.27 11.22
C HIS A 47 4.63 -7.53 12.56
N ALA A 48 5.61 -7.71 13.43
CA ALA A 48 5.73 -6.93 14.66
C ALA A 48 5.86 -5.42 14.40
N ILE A 49 6.58 -5.01 13.35
CA ILE A 49 6.79 -3.59 13.01
C ILE A 49 5.57 -2.98 12.28
N TYR A 50 4.91 -3.73 11.40
CA TYR A 50 3.84 -3.22 10.53
C TYR A 50 2.42 -3.43 11.06
N VAL A 51 2.21 -4.39 11.97
CA VAL A 51 0.90 -4.74 12.55
C VAL A 51 0.88 -4.54 14.07
N GLY A 52 2.05 -4.43 14.71
CA GLY A 52 2.16 -4.01 16.11
C GLY A 52 1.67 -2.58 16.29
N ASN A 53 0.65 -2.40 17.13
CA ASN A 53 0.13 -1.11 17.57
C ASN A 53 1.27 -0.20 18.07
N VAL A 54 1.10 1.10 17.85
CA VAL A 54 1.89 2.21 18.40
C VAL A 54 1.68 2.30 19.92
N SER A 55 2.20 1.33 20.66
CA SER A 55 2.39 1.41 22.10
C SER A 55 3.60 0.57 22.46
N VAL A 56 4.58 1.18 23.11
CA VAL A 56 5.88 0.61 23.48
C VAL A 56 6.87 0.60 22.32
N ASN A 57 7.49 1.76 22.11
CA ASN A 57 8.90 1.79 21.72
C ASN A 57 9.62 0.79 22.64
N PRO A 58 10.24 -0.30 22.14
CA PRO A 58 11.06 -1.12 23.03
C PRO A 58 12.14 -0.20 23.58
N SER A 59 12.18 -0.04 24.91
CA SER A 59 13.21 0.78 25.54
C SER A 59 14.56 0.36 24.99
N PRO A 60 15.42 1.30 24.58
CA PRO A 60 16.75 0.97 24.12
C PRO A 60 17.43 0.11 25.20
N PRO A 61 18.23 -0.90 24.81
CA PRO A 61 18.83 -1.82 25.75
C PRO A 61 19.55 -1.02 26.85
N ARG A 62 19.06 -1.17 28.08
CA ARG A 62 19.69 -0.61 29.28
C ARG A 62 21.11 -1.17 29.33
N ASN A 63 22.09 -0.35 28.98
CA ASN A 63 23.43 -0.54 29.49
C ASN A 63 23.32 -0.43 31.01
N SER A 64 23.42 -1.57 31.68
CA SER A 64 23.70 -1.65 33.09
C SER A 64 25.06 -1.00 33.33
N ASN A 65 25.05 0.28 33.70
CA ASN A 65 25.97 0.84 34.68
C ASN A 65 25.24 1.89 35.49
N SER A 66 25.11 1.53 36.76
CA SER A 66 24.61 2.26 37.91
C SER A 66 25.23 3.65 38.09
N LEU A 67 24.45 4.64 38.52
CA LEU A 67 24.40 5.14 39.91
C LEU A 67 23.46 6.37 39.97
N SER A 68 22.43 6.27 40.82
CA SER A 68 21.93 7.28 41.80
C SER A 68 21.85 8.76 41.39
N ASP A 69 20.65 9.34 41.37
CA ASP A 69 20.08 10.31 42.36
C ASP A 69 19.96 11.65 41.59
N ASP A 70 19.05 12.61 41.78
CA ASP A 70 17.99 12.89 42.73
C ASP A 70 17.10 13.99 42.06
N ASP A 71 15.91 14.19 42.61
CA ASP A 71 15.13 15.45 42.70
C ASP A 71 14.68 16.27 41.47
N ALA A 72 13.37 16.23 41.26
CA ALA A 72 12.41 17.34 41.44
C ALA A 72 12.61 18.75 40.82
N GLN A 73 11.44 19.30 40.44
CA GLN A 73 11.06 20.71 40.18
C GLN A 73 11.16 21.16 38.71
N ASP A 74 10.03 21.43 38.04
CA ASP A 74 9.11 22.57 38.16
C ASP A 74 9.61 23.81 37.38
N SER A 75 8.65 24.41 36.67
CA SER A 75 8.57 25.78 36.19
C SER A 75 9.31 26.24 34.90
N SER A 76 8.50 26.92 34.10
CA SER A 76 8.75 28.14 33.29
C SER A 76 9.42 28.06 31.90
N GLU A 77 8.66 28.54 30.92
CA GLU A 77 9.05 29.24 29.67
C GLU A 77 10.01 30.44 29.95
N PRO A 78 10.39 31.30 28.98
CA PRO A 78 10.93 31.12 27.61
C PRO A 78 12.26 31.94 27.41
N GLU A 79 12.74 31.98 26.15
CA GLU A 79 13.61 33.01 25.53
C GLU A 79 15.14 32.81 25.41
N GLU A 80 15.67 33.58 24.45
CA GLU A 80 17.05 33.90 24.07
C GLU A 80 17.74 32.92 23.09
N GLU A 81 17.80 33.29 21.79
CA GLU A 81 18.93 34.01 21.15
C GLU A 81 20.29 33.35 21.50
N THR A 82 21.02 32.75 20.56
CA THR A 82 22.10 33.47 19.86
C THR A 82 22.34 32.97 18.44
N SER A 83 22.24 33.89 17.48
CA SER A 83 22.84 33.80 16.15
C SER A 83 24.22 34.47 16.17
N ASP A 84 25.30 33.69 16.05
CA ASP A 84 26.66 34.20 15.86
C ASP A 84 27.21 33.73 14.51
N ILE A 85 26.98 34.56 13.48
CA ILE A 85 27.77 34.56 12.25
C ILE A 85 28.14 36.03 12.00
N GLU A 86 29.31 36.42 12.48
CA GLU A 86 29.92 37.70 12.14
C GLU A 86 30.45 37.66 10.70
N ILE A 87 29.91 38.55 9.87
CA ILE A 87 30.49 39.02 8.61
C ILE A 87 30.87 40.47 8.83
N LEU A 88 32.16 40.79 8.91
CA LEU A 88 32.74 42.12 8.60
C LEU A 88 34.18 41.86 8.16
N ASP A 89 34.48 41.86 6.86
CA ASP A 89 34.74 43.00 5.98
C ASP A 89 36.11 43.66 6.21
N ASN A 90 36.85 43.73 5.10
CA ASN A 90 38.23 44.14 5.00
C ASN A 90 38.34 45.67 5.02
N SER A 91 39.31 46.21 5.74
CA SER A 91 39.95 47.45 5.32
C SER A 91 41.45 47.42 5.64
N GLU A 92 42.24 47.29 4.58
CA GLU A 92 43.67 47.61 4.56
C GLU A 92 43.87 49.11 4.77
N VAL A 93 44.70 49.51 5.74
CA VAL A 93 45.49 50.76 5.68
C VAL A 93 46.86 50.54 6.35
N VAL A 94 47.85 50.25 5.51
CA VAL A 94 49.22 50.77 5.43
C VAL A 94 49.89 51.44 6.67
N ASN A 95 51.10 50.91 6.94
CA ASN A 95 52.33 51.51 7.52
C ASN A 95 52.51 51.70 9.04
N GLY A 96 53.63 51.17 9.55
CA GLY A 96 54.18 51.62 10.84
C GLY A 96 55.29 50.80 11.51
N LYS A 97 56.39 50.52 10.80
CA LYS A 97 57.80 50.57 11.28
C LYS A 97 58.08 50.42 12.79
N ALA A 98 58.76 49.34 13.20
CA ALA A 98 60.02 49.36 13.98
C ALA A 98 60.39 47.96 14.49
N ARG A 99 61.39 47.32 13.88
CA ARG A 99 62.14 46.22 14.51
C ARG A 99 63.52 46.77 14.84
N ALA A 100 63.78 46.91 16.13
CA ALA A 100 65.05 47.30 16.68
C ALA A 100 65.96 46.07 16.77
N ASP A 101 66.90 45.94 15.84
CA ASP A 101 68.07 45.08 16.01
C ASP A 101 69.30 45.98 16.06
N THR A 102 69.83 46.12 17.26
CA THR A 102 71.11 46.76 17.57
C THR A 102 72.25 45.78 17.30
N PRO A 103 73.28 46.17 16.54
CA PRO A 103 74.61 45.61 16.74
C PRO A 103 75.58 46.66 17.29
N GLN A 104 76.34 46.16 18.25
CA GLN A 104 77.46 46.73 19.00
C GLN A 104 78.33 47.75 18.25
N SER A 105 78.62 48.86 18.95
CA SER A 105 79.64 49.84 18.60
C SER A 105 81.04 49.24 18.68
N SER A 106 81.82 49.41 17.61
CA SER A 106 83.28 49.38 17.69
C SER A 106 83.81 50.81 17.72
N GLU A 107 84.55 51.15 18.77
CA GLU A 107 85.32 52.38 18.86
C GLU A 107 86.54 52.30 17.94
N ARG A 108 86.73 53.32 17.08
CA ARG A 108 88.05 53.80 16.61
C ARG A 108 87.92 55.21 16.00
N PRO A 109 89.01 56.00 15.99
CA PRO A 109 88.96 57.42 16.35
C PRO A 109 88.71 58.38 15.18
N LEU A 110 88.18 59.55 15.53
CA LEU A 110 87.98 60.72 14.67
C LEU A 110 89.31 61.24 14.10
N SER A 111 89.53 60.97 12.82
CA SER A 111 90.63 61.55 12.04
C SER A 111 90.23 62.90 11.44
N LYS A 112 90.88 63.96 11.93
CA LYS A 112 91.35 65.18 11.24
C LYS A 112 90.41 65.87 10.23
N ARG A 113 90.02 67.10 10.62
CA ARG A 113 89.52 68.19 9.75
C ARG A 113 90.28 68.25 8.41
N ARG A 114 89.56 68.10 7.29
CA ARG A 114 89.92 68.65 5.98
C ARG A 114 88.65 69.00 5.17
N LYS A 115 88.58 70.28 4.77
CA LYS A 115 87.84 70.90 3.65
C LYS A 115 86.46 70.31 3.29
N GLY A 116 85.42 70.98 3.77
CA GLY A 116 84.05 70.83 3.29
C GLY A 116 83.82 71.62 2.00
N ASN A 117 83.39 70.91 0.97
CA ASN A 117 82.28 71.25 0.05
C ASN A 117 82.10 70.12 -0.99
N ASP A 118 83.18 69.45 -1.39
CA ASP A 118 83.13 68.45 -2.48
C ASP A 118 82.62 67.06 -2.04
N ARG A 119 82.72 66.72 -0.75
CA ARG A 119 82.22 65.42 -0.24
C ARG A 119 80.70 65.33 -0.17
N TYR A 120 80.04 66.43 0.18
CA TYR A 120 78.58 66.49 0.20
C TYR A 120 78.00 66.44 -1.22
N ALA A 121 78.67 67.04 -2.21
CA ALA A 121 78.27 66.93 -3.61
C ALA A 121 78.40 65.48 -4.14
N ALA A 122 79.51 64.79 -3.84
CA ALA A 122 79.71 63.41 -4.26
C ALA A 122 78.75 62.41 -3.54
N GLU A 123 78.43 62.64 -2.27
CA GLU A 123 77.41 61.86 -1.54
C GLU A 123 76.01 62.11 -2.11
N GLN A 124 75.69 63.37 -2.46
CA GLN A 124 74.42 63.72 -3.08
C GLN A 124 74.27 63.07 -4.47
N GLU A 125 75.31 63.09 -5.31
CA GLU A 125 75.31 62.39 -6.60
C GLU A 125 75.16 60.86 -6.45
N SER A 126 75.75 60.27 -5.40
CA SER A 126 75.58 58.84 -5.08
C SER A 126 74.15 58.50 -4.67
N ILE A 127 73.50 59.39 -3.91
CA ILE A 127 72.10 59.25 -3.53
C ILE A 127 71.21 59.40 -4.76
N ASP A 128 71.44 60.41 -5.59
CA ASP A 128 70.64 60.68 -6.79
C ASP A 128 70.75 59.53 -7.81
N THR A 129 71.94 58.98 -8.02
CA THR A 129 72.14 57.79 -8.88
C THR A 129 71.51 56.53 -8.29
N SER A 130 71.47 56.38 -6.97
CA SER A 130 70.78 55.25 -6.31
C SER A 130 69.27 55.37 -6.42
N LEU A 131 68.73 56.59 -6.25
CA LEU A 131 67.31 56.89 -6.46
C LEU A 131 66.91 56.68 -7.92
N GLN A 132 67.76 57.08 -8.87
CA GLN A 132 67.51 56.82 -10.30
C GLN A 132 67.49 55.32 -10.60
N LYS A 133 68.43 54.53 -10.07
CA LYS A 133 68.42 53.06 -10.21
C LYS A 133 67.17 52.42 -9.60
N ILE A 134 66.66 52.97 -8.50
CA ILE A 134 65.40 52.51 -7.90
C ILE A 134 64.23 52.89 -8.81
N ALA A 135 64.20 54.12 -9.33
CA ALA A 135 63.16 54.58 -10.24
C ALA A 135 63.11 53.74 -11.54
N ASP A 136 64.27 53.45 -12.14
CA ASP A 136 64.37 52.62 -13.35
C ASP A 136 63.91 51.17 -13.08
N LYS A 137 64.25 50.61 -11.91
CA LYS A 137 63.75 49.29 -11.49
C LYS A 137 62.24 49.29 -11.28
N VAL A 138 61.70 50.31 -10.61
CA VAL A 138 60.26 50.45 -10.38
C VAL A 138 59.51 50.61 -11.71
N GLN A 139 60.03 51.42 -12.64
CA GLN A 139 59.48 51.54 -13.99
C GLN A 139 59.56 50.22 -14.77
N GLY A 140 60.65 49.47 -14.64
CA GLY A 140 60.80 48.14 -15.25
C GLY A 140 59.83 47.09 -14.70
N HIS A 141 59.44 47.19 -13.42
CA HIS A 141 58.49 46.26 -12.77
C HIS A 141 57.02 46.64 -12.97
N GLN A 142 56.72 47.91 -13.26
CA GLN A 142 55.35 48.37 -13.48
C GLN A 142 54.57 47.58 -14.56
N PRO A 143 55.11 47.30 -15.77
CA PRO A 143 54.36 46.56 -16.78
C PRO A 143 54.12 45.09 -16.38
N LEU A 144 55.03 44.48 -15.63
CA LEU A 144 54.85 43.12 -15.10
C LEU A 144 53.74 43.08 -14.05
N ALA A 145 53.67 44.09 -13.18
CA ALA A 145 52.59 44.22 -12.20
C ALA A 145 51.23 44.43 -12.89
N SER A 146 51.17 45.28 -13.93
CA SER A 146 49.96 45.50 -14.72
C SER A 146 49.51 44.23 -15.45
N GLN A 147 50.43 43.49 -16.08
CA GLN A 147 50.10 42.21 -16.73
C GLN A 147 49.61 41.15 -15.73
N HIS A 148 50.20 41.11 -14.53
CA HIS A 148 49.75 40.19 -13.50
C HIS A 148 48.33 40.52 -13.03
N LEU A 149 48.05 41.81 -12.80
CA LEU A 149 46.71 42.28 -12.43
C LEU A 149 45.68 41.95 -13.52
N GLU A 150 45.98 42.20 -14.79
CA GLU A 150 45.09 41.84 -15.90
C GLU A 150 44.84 40.33 -15.98
N SER A 151 45.86 39.51 -15.73
CA SER A 151 45.74 38.06 -15.71
C SER A 151 44.83 37.58 -14.57
N LEU A 152 44.94 38.18 -13.39
CA LEU A 152 44.06 37.90 -12.25
C LEU A 152 42.62 38.30 -12.55
N LEU A 153 42.38 39.50 -13.10
CA LEU A 153 41.03 39.96 -13.48
C LEU A 153 40.39 39.05 -14.55
N ARG A 154 41.14 38.60 -15.55
CA ARG A 154 40.64 37.64 -16.55
C ARG A 154 40.28 36.30 -15.91
N ARG A 155 41.08 35.84 -14.94
CA ARG A 155 40.81 34.60 -14.22
C ARG A 155 39.56 34.72 -13.35
N GLU A 156 39.39 35.85 -12.68
CA GLU A 156 38.22 36.15 -11.85
C GLU A 156 36.94 36.16 -12.69
N LEU A 157 36.92 36.90 -13.79
CA LEU A 157 35.81 36.90 -14.75
C LEU A 157 35.47 35.48 -15.25
N ALA A 158 36.48 34.67 -15.58
CA ALA A 158 36.27 33.31 -16.03
C ALA A 158 35.70 32.38 -14.94
N LEU A 159 35.94 32.67 -13.65
CA LEU A 159 35.35 31.95 -12.53
C LEU A 159 33.90 32.38 -12.32
N GLU A 160 33.62 33.68 -12.33
CA GLU A 160 32.26 34.22 -12.22
C GLU A 160 31.34 33.69 -13.34
N GLU A 161 31.84 33.61 -14.57
CA GLU A 161 31.10 33.04 -15.70
C GLU A 161 30.76 31.57 -15.46
N ARG A 162 31.73 30.77 -14.98
CA ARG A 162 31.48 29.36 -14.64
C ARG A 162 30.50 29.22 -13.49
N GLU A 163 30.61 30.05 -12.45
CA GLU A 163 29.68 30.06 -11.33
C GLU A 163 28.26 30.39 -11.81
N ARG A 164 28.11 31.38 -12.67
CA ARG A 164 26.82 31.73 -13.28
C ARG A 164 26.26 30.59 -14.12
N GLU A 165 27.09 29.93 -14.92
CA GLU A 165 26.67 28.74 -15.67
C GLU A 165 26.22 27.60 -14.75
N TRP A 166 26.96 27.33 -13.68
CA TRP A 166 26.62 26.31 -12.70
C TRP A 166 25.30 26.62 -11.99
N MET A 167 25.11 27.87 -11.56
CA MET A 167 23.86 28.33 -10.95
C MET A 167 22.68 28.17 -11.92
N ASN A 168 22.85 28.55 -13.18
CA ASN A 168 21.82 28.36 -14.20
C ASN A 168 21.49 26.88 -14.44
N ARG A 169 22.49 26.00 -14.44
CA ARG A 169 22.26 24.55 -14.55
C ARG A 169 21.50 23.99 -13.36
N ILE A 170 21.82 24.44 -12.14
CA ILE A 170 21.12 24.03 -10.91
C ILE A 170 19.67 24.50 -10.95
N LEU A 171 19.42 25.77 -11.30
CA LEU A 171 18.07 26.32 -11.41
C LEU A 171 17.24 25.57 -12.45
N LYS A 172 17.82 25.31 -13.63
CA LYS A 172 17.16 24.53 -14.67
C LYS A 172 16.85 23.11 -14.22
N ALA A 173 17.80 22.44 -13.55
CA ALA A 173 17.57 21.10 -13.03
C ALA A 173 16.47 21.06 -11.96
N ASP A 174 16.35 22.10 -11.12
CA ASP A 174 15.26 22.21 -10.15
C ASP A 174 13.91 22.47 -10.83
N GLU A 175 13.87 23.31 -11.87
CA GLU A 175 12.67 23.56 -12.66
C GLU A 175 12.20 22.31 -13.41
N ASP A 176 13.11 21.60 -14.09
CA ASP A 176 12.83 20.33 -14.76
C ASP A 176 12.29 19.29 -13.77
N ARG A 177 12.89 19.23 -12.56
CA ARG A 177 12.42 18.34 -11.49
C ARG A 177 11.03 18.72 -10.98
N ARG A 178 10.75 20.01 -10.78
CA ARG A 178 9.42 20.49 -10.38
C ARG A 178 8.39 20.18 -11.44
N GLN A 179 8.74 20.32 -12.71
CA GLN A 179 7.84 20.01 -13.82
C GLN A 179 7.55 18.51 -13.89
N ALA A 180 8.58 17.66 -13.81
CA ALA A 180 8.41 16.22 -13.78
C ALA A 180 7.50 15.76 -12.62
N LEU A 181 7.63 16.37 -11.44
CA LEU A 181 6.75 16.07 -10.30
C LEU A 181 5.30 16.53 -10.52
N LYS A 182 5.08 17.64 -11.23
CA LYS A 182 3.73 18.09 -11.60
C LYS A 182 3.09 17.13 -12.59
N ASP A 183 3.85 16.69 -13.59
CA ASP A 183 3.38 15.77 -14.62
C ASP A 183 3.06 14.41 -14.00
N GLU A 184 3.94 13.84 -13.17
CA GLU A 184 3.68 12.59 -12.44
C GLU A 184 2.43 12.69 -11.54
N ARG A 185 2.23 13.84 -10.89
CA ARG A 185 1.02 14.07 -10.08
C ARG A 185 -0.24 14.18 -10.95
N SER A 186 -0.14 14.77 -12.13
CA SER A 186 -1.24 14.87 -13.09
C SER A 186 -1.61 13.49 -13.63
N ASP A 187 -0.63 12.71 -14.04
CA ASP A 187 -0.81 11.35 -14.54
C ASP A 187 -1.42 10.44 -13.48
N PHE A 188 -0.91 10.50 -12.25
CA PHE A 188 -1.47 9.75 -11.13
C PHE A 188 -2.93 10.15 -10.85
N LYS A 189 -3.26 11.44 -10.94
CA LYS A 189 -4.63 11.92 -10.76
C LYS A 189 -5.56 11.39 -11.86
N ALA A 190 -5.10 11.42 -13.11
CA ALA A 190 -5.84 10.89 -14.25
C ALA A 190 -6.07 9.37 -14.12
N GLU A 191 -5.04 8.61 -13.73
CA GLU A 191 -5.16 7.16 -13.48
C GLU A 191 -6.16 6.85 -12.36
N MET A 192 -6.14 7.64 -11.28
CA MET A 192 -7.10 7.49 -10.18
C MET A 192 -8.53 7.82 -10.59
N GLU A 193 -8.73 8.84 -11.42
CA GLU A 193 -10.05 9.20 -11.95
C GLU A 193 -10.58 8.12 -12.91
N ASP A 194 -9.74 7.60 -13.80
CA ASP A 194 -10.11 6.49 -14.69
C ASP A 194 -10.41 5.20 -13.90
N GLY A 195 -9.58 4.89 -12.90
CA GLY A 195 -9.81 3.77 -11.99
C GLY A 195 -11.14 3.86 -11.25
N ARG A 196 -11.51 5.06 -10.77
CA ARG A 196 -12.83 5.31 -10.15
C ARG A 196 -13.97 5.14 -11.15
N ALA A 197 -13.82 5.67 -12.37
CA ALA A 197 -14.83 5.53 -13.42
C ALA A 197 -15.04 4.06 -13.81
N ARG A 198 -13.96 3.29 -13.96
CA ARG A 198 -14.00 1.85 -14.23
C ARG A 198 -14.68 1.08 -13.11
N LEU A 199 -14.34 1.35 -11.85
CA LEU A 199 -14.99 0.73 -10.69
C LEU A 199 -16.50 1.05 -10.64
N ALA A 200 -16.90 2.29 -10.97
CA ALA A 200 -18.30 2.66 -11.02
C ALA A 200 -19.07 1.89 -12.11
N ARG A 201 -18.46 1.68 -13.29
CA ARG A 201 -19.05 0.87 -14.37
C ARG A 201 -19.21 -0.58 -13.95
N LEU A 202 -18.16 -1.19 -13.40
CA LEU A 202 -18.20 -2.58 -12.92
C LEU A 202 -19.26 -2.80 -11.84
N ARG A 203 -19.43 -1.85 -10.92
CA ARG A 203 -20.51 -1.91 -9.91
C ARG A 203 -21.89 -1.92 -10.56
N LYS A 204 -22.13 -1.02 -11.52
CA LYS A 204 -23.40 -1.00 -12.26
C LYS A 204 -23.64 -2.30 -13.04
N GLU A 205 -22.61 -2.86 -13.66
CA GLU A 205 -22.72 -4.15 -14.35
C GLU A 205 -23.07 -5.29 -13.39
N ILE A 206 -22.45 -5.34 -12.21
CA ILE A 206 -22.77 -6.32 -11.17
C ILE A 206 -24.22 -6.15 -10.69
N ASP A 207 -24.66 -4.91 -10.44
CA ASP A 207 -26.02 -4.63 -9.98
C ASP A 207 -27.06 -5.04 -11.03
N ASN A 208 -26.81 -4.75 -12.31
CA ASN A 208 -27.67 -5.17 -13.42
C ASN A 208 -27.73 -6.70 -13.56
N GLU A 209 -26.59 -7.39 -13.43
CA GLU A 209 -26.56 -8.85 -13.53
C GLU A 209 -27.27 -9.50 -12.34
N ARG A 210 -27.15 -8.92 -11.14
CA ARG A 210 -27.93 -9.34 -9.97
C ARG A 210 -29.42 -9.17 -10.21
N GLU A 211 -29.86 -8.02 -10.71
CA GLU A 211 -31.27 -7.79 -11.02
C GLU A 211 -31.79 -8.77 -12.08
N ARG A 212 -30.97 -9.11 -13.08
CA ARG A 212 -31.30 -10.11 -14.09
C ARG A 212 -31.48 -11.50 -13.47
N LEU A 213 -30.56 -11.91 -12.59
CA LEU A 213 -30.64 -13.20 -11.89
C LEU A 213 -31.83 -13.28 -10.94
N ASP A 214 -32.14 -12.20 -10.22
CA ASP A 214 -33.31 -12.15 -9.33
C ASP A 214 -34.60 -12.31 -10.13
N LYS A 215 -34.73 -11.64 -11.28
CA LYS A 215 -35.86 -11.83 -12.20
C LYS A 215 -35.95 -13.27 -12.71
N GLU A 216 -34.84 -13.88 -13.12
CA GLU A 216 -34.83 -15.27 -13.58
C GLU A 216 -35.25 -16.25 -12.47
N ILE A 217 -34.81 -16.01 -11.24
CA ILE A 217 -35.20 -16.79 -10.06
C ILE A 217 -36.69 -16.65 -9.79
N ASP A 218 -37.23 -15.44 -9.83
CA ASP A 218 -38.65 -15.19 -9.60
C ASP A 218 -39.53 -15.82 -10.68
N GLU A 219 -39.12 -15.75 -11.95
CA GLU A 219 -39.80 -16.44 -13.05
C GLU A 219 -39.76 -17.97 -12.91
N LYS A 220 -38.63 -18.54 -12.46
CA LYS A 220 -38.54 -19.99 -12.18
C LYS A 220 -39.44 -20.37 -11.01
N ARG A 221 -39.43 -19.61 -9.92
CA ARG A 221 -40.31 -19.84 -8.77
C ARG A 221 -41.78 -19.80 -9.16
N GLU A 222 -42.16 -18.85 -10.01
CA GLU A 222 -43.53 -18.73 -10.50
C GLU A 222 -43.93 -19.91 -11.39
N ARG A 223 -43.03 -20.35 -12.28
CA ARG A 223 -43.26 -21.57 -13.08
C ARG A 223 -43.46 -22.80 -12.20
N PHE A 224 -42.61 -23.00 -11.21
CA PHE A 224 -42.75 -24.12 -10.27
C PHE A 224 -44.03 -24.04 -9.44
N ARG A 225 -44.44 -22.84 -8.99
CA ARG A 225 -45.73 -22.67 -8.29
C ARG A 225 -46.89 -23.13 -9.16
N LYS A 226 -46.95 -22.68 -10.41
CA LYS A 226 -48.01 -23.06 -11.35
C LYS A 226 -48.01 -24.55 -11.65
N GLU A 227 -46.85 -25.16 -11.82
CA GLU A 227 -46.72 -26.61 -12.04
C GLU A 227 -47.21 -27.41 -10.83
N ILE A 228 -46.87 -26.98 -9.61
CA ILE A 228 -47.36 -27.60 -8.37
C ILE A 228 -48.86 -27.43 -8.22
N GLU A 229 -49.40 -26.25 -8.53
CA GLU A 229 -50.85 -25.99 -8.48
C GLU A 229 -51.60 -26.84 -9.50
N ALA A 230 -51.13 -26.92 -10.75
CA ALA A 230 -51.70 -27.77 -11.78
C ALA A 230 -51.67 -29.25 -11.37
N GLY A 231 -50.54 -29.76 -10.86
CA GLY A 231 -50.44 -31.13 -10.39
C GLY A 231 -51.36 -31.43 -9.19
N ARG A 232 -51.59 -30.46 -8.31
CA ARG A 232 -52.59 -30.59 -7.23
C ARG A 232 -54.02 -30.65 -7.76
N GLU A 233 -54.36 -29.83 -8.75
CA GLU A 233 -55.67 -29.86 -9.39
C GLU A 233 -55.93 -31.20 -10.10
N GLU A 234 -54.94 -31.73 -10.80
CA GLU A 234 -55.02 -33.06 -11.44
C GLU A 234 -55.22 -34.18 -10.41
N LEU A 235 -54.42 -34.20 -9.34
CA LEU A 235 -54.58 -35.17 -8.25
C LEU A 235 -55.94 -35.09 -7.57
N MET A 236 -56.49 -33.89 -7.41
CA MET A 236 -57.84 -33.71 -6.84
C MET A 236 -58.92 -34.26 -7.76
N LYS A 237 -58.81 -34.04 -9.08
CA LYS A 237 -59.73 -34.61 -10.07
C LYS A 237 -59.67 -36.14 -10.09
N GLU A 238 -58.47 -36.72 -10.16
CA GLU A 238 -58.28 -38.16 -10.13
C GLU A 238 -58.86 -38.78 -8.85
N ARG A 239 -58.67 -38.11 -7.70
CA ARG A 239 -59.26 -38.55 -6.43
C ARG A 239 -60.78 -38.52 -6.45
N GLU A 240 -61.40 -37.54 -7.08
CA GLU A 240 -62.86 -37.48 -7.25
C GLU A 240 -63.39 -38.55 -8.20
N GLU A 241 -62.67 -38.83 -9.29
CA GLU A 241 -62.99 -39.90 -10.24
C GLU A 241 -62.89 -41.28 -9.57
N LEU A 242 -61.79 -41.57 -8.88
CA LEU A 242 -61.63 -42.80 -8.10
C LEU A 242 -62.71 -42.95 -7.02
N LYS A 243 -63.16 -41.85 -6.42
CA LYS A 243 -64.26 -41.88 -5.45
C LYS A 243 -65.58 -42.26 -6.12
N LYS A 244 -65.87 -41.73 -7.32
CA LYS A 244 -67.05 -42.11 -8.11
C LYS A 244 -67.00 -43.58 -8.53
N GLU A 245 -65.87 -44.03 -9.08
CA GLU A 245 -65.66 -45.43 -9.48
C GLU A 245 -65.83 -46.38 -8.28
N LYS A 246 -65.29 -46.02 -7.11
CA LYS A 246 -65.48 -46.79 -5.87
C LYS A 246 -66.94 -46.87 -5.45
N GLU A 247 -67.72 -45.81 -5.62
CA GLU A 247 -69.17 -45.82 -5.33
C GLU A 247 -69.94 -46.70 -6.31
N GLU A 248 -69.57 -46.69 -7.59
CA GLU A 248 -70.13 -47.57 -8.63
C GLU A 248 -69.82 -49.04 -8.36
N LEU A 249 -68.56 -49.39 -8.10
CA LEU A 249 -68.14 -50.73 -7.71
C LEU A 249 -68.86 -51.22 -6.44
N LYS A 250 -69.13 -50.32 -5.49
CA LYS A 250 -69.90 -50.65 -4.28
C LYS A 250 -71.35 -51.00 -4.62
N LYS A 251 -72.00 -50.25 -5.52
CA LYS A 251 -73.35 -50.56 -5.99
C LYS A 251 -73.38 -51.90 -6.73
N GLU A 252 -72.48 -52.12 -7.67
CA GLU A 252 -72.38 -53.37 -8.41
C GLU A 252 -72.15 -54.57 -7.48
N LYS A 253 -71.31 -54.40 -6.45
CA LYS A 253 -71.08 -55.43 -5.43
C LYS A 253 -72.35 -55.75 -4.62
N GLU A 254 -73.15 -54.76 -4.24
CA GLU A 254 -74.42 -55.00 -3.56
C GLU A 254 -75.44 -55.67 -4.49
N GLU A 255 -75.57 -55.24 -5.75
CA GLU A 255 -76.40 -55.91 -6.74
C GLU A 255 -75.99 -57.36 -6.98
N PHE A 256 -74.68 -57.63 -7.04
CA PHE A 256 -74.15 -58.99 -7.18
C PHE A 256 -74.48 -59.84 -5.94
N LYS A 257 -74.32 -59.29 -4.73
CA LYS A 257 -74.73 -59.98 -3.49
C LYS A 257 -76.22 -60.31 -3.48
N GLU A 258 -77.08 -59.39 -3.91
CA GLU A 258 -78.53 -59.62 -4.01
C GLU A 258 -78.85 -60.74 -5.01
N LYS A 259 -78.22 -60.73 -6.20
CA LYS A 259 -78.35 -61.80 -7.20
C LYS A 259 -77.89 -63.15 -6.65
N VAL A 260 -76.76 -63.20 -5.96
CA VAL A 260 -76.26 -64.43 -5.31
C VAL A 260 -77.24 -64.88 -4.23
N ALA A 261 -77.74 -64.00 -3.37
CA ALA A 261 -78.71 -64.34 -2.34
C ALA A 261 -80.03 -64.86 -2.93
N ALA A 262 -80.51 -64.25 -4.03
CA ALA A 262 -81.67 -64.72 -4.78
C ALA A 262 -81.44 -66.11 -5.38
N PHE A 263 -80.26 -66.34 -5.99
CA PHE A 263 -79.87 -67.65 -6.51
C PHE A 263 -79.75 -68.71 -5.41
N GLN A 264 -79.21 -68.36 -4.25
CA GLN A 264 -79.14 -69.24 -3.09
C GLN A 264 -80.55 -69.65 -2.65
N LYS A 265 -81.47 -68.69 -2.53
CA LYS A 265 -82.88 -68.94 -2.19
C LYS A 265 -83.59 -69.83 -3.21
N THR A 266 -83.39 -69.60 -4.51
CA THR A 266 -84.00 -70.45 -5.54
C THR A 266 -83.42 -71.86 -5.55
N ARG A 267 -82.10 -72.00 -5.38
CA ARG A 267 -81.43 -73.29 -5.21
C ARG A 267 -81.95 -74.05 -3.98
N ASP A 268 -82.07 -73.38 -2.85
CA ASP A 268 -82.54 -74.01 -1.61
C ASP A 268 -84.03 -74.39 -1.74
N ALA A 269 -84.87 -73.58 -2.40
CA ALA A 269 -86.25 -73.91 -2.71
C ALA A 269 -86.39 -75.10 -3.68
N THR A 270 -85.55 -75.18 -4.73
CA THR A 270 -85.54 -76.32 -5.66
C THR A 270 -85.01 -77.60 -5.00
N MET A 271 -84.01 -77.50 -4.13
CA MET A 271 -83.57 -78.62 -3.29
C MET A 271 -84.68 -79.08 -2.35
N PHE A 272 -85.40 -78.16 -1.72
CA PHE A 272 -86.55 -78.51 -0.88
C PHE A 272 -87.63 -79.25 -1.67
N VAL A 273 -87.97 -78.79 -2.88
CA VAL A 273 -88.94 -79.47 -3.74
C VAL A 273 -88.44 -80.84 -4.19
N THR A 274 -87.16 -80.99 -4.55
CA THR A 274 -86.62 -82.30 -4.99
C THR A 274 -86.49 -83.29 -3.85
N VAL A 275 -86.13 -82.86 -2.64
CA VAL A 275 -86.15 -83.69 -1.43
C VAL A 275 -87.57 -84.13 -1.11
N ARG A 276 -88.54 -83.20 -1.08
CA ARG A 276 -89.95 -83.56 -0.84
C ARG A 276 -90.52 -84.51 -1.90
N ARG A 277 -90.12 -84.35 -3.17
CA ARG A 277 -90.54 -85.24 -4.26
C ARG A 277 -89.92 -86.62 -4.14
N LYS A 278 -88.68 -86.73 -3.63
CA LYS A 278 -88.04 -88.01 -3.29
C LYS A 278 -88.69 -88.64 -2.06
N ASP A 279 -89.02 -87.88 -1.02
CA ASP A 279 -89.71 -88.39 0.18
C ASP A 279 -91.14 -88.90 -0.15
N VAL A 280 -91.83 -88.22 -1.07
CA VAL A 280 -93.12 -88.68 -1.62
C VAL A 280 -92.95 -89.93 -2.50
N GLN A 281 -91.85 -90.05 -3.26
CA GLN A 281 -91.58 -91.26 -4.03
C GLN A 281 -91.09 -92.43 -3.16
N LEU A 282 -90.40 -92.19 -2.05
CA LEU A 282 -90.00 -93.21 -1.07
C LEU A 282 -91.20 -93.73 -0.27
N SER A 283 -92.11 -92.85 0.16
CA SER A 283 -93.38 -93.26 0.80
C SER A 283 -94.33 -94.02 -0.14
N LEU A 284 -94.26 -93.79 -1.45
CA LEU A 284 -95.00 -94.58 -2.46
C LEU A 284 -94.34 -95.92 -2.82
N VAL A 285 -93.08 -96.15 -2.42
CA VAL A 285 -92.35 -97.42 -2.66
C VAL A 285 -92.36 -98.31 -1.40
N GLU A 286 -92.50 -97.74 -0.20
CA GLU A 286 -92.62 -98.52 1.04
C GLU A 286 -94.02 -99.13 1.26
N ASP A 287 -95.05 -98.67 0.54
CA ASP A 287 -96.40 -99.27 0.58
C ASP A 287 -96.59 -100.47 -0.38
N ASP A 288 -95.55 -100.84 -1.17
CA ASP A 288 -95.61 -101.92 -2.18
C ASP A 288 -94.63 -103.09 -1.91
N GLN A 289 -94.02 -103.18 -0.72
CA GLN A 289 -93.25 -104.36 -0.29
C GLN A 289 -93.81 -104.99 0.98
N VAL A 290 -94.45 -106.15 0.76
CA VAL A 290 -94.85 -107.22 1.68
C VAL A 290 -93.72 -107.67 2.60
#